data_AF-A0A2K9NM54-F1
#
_entry.id   AF-A0A2K9NM54-F1
#
_cell.length_a   1.000
_cell.length_b   1.000
_cell.length_c   1.000
_cell.angle_alpha   90.00
_cell.angle_beta   90.00
_cell.angle_gamma   90.00
#
_symmetry.space_group_name_H-M   'P 1'
#
loop_
_entity.id
_entity.type
_entity.pdbx_description
1 polymer ?
#
loop_
_entity_poly.entity_id
_entity_poly.type
_entity_poly.pdbx_seq_one_letter_code
_entity_poly.pdbx_strand_id
1 'polypeptide(L)'
;MKRHSPPPTRYPGVSASPGKPVMHGTVQAKAAPPVTRLTAPPPPAPKKPAAPAPARLTAPPPPPPGGKHVAQAYKVLPPEKLWRTAPWFKPWFASYPYAVVGDSNLSAQDHRDGVNTEDGYLADGNTARANIVQRPALRSSLRVSDDYNMAIEDTDLRGRQPKSFFATDKVINASNRALQNVRSPIQLVKSGGAITIVGWWGGRWRLHEVTPSFTNNRGGQNTDPDNLPQNCNDMASTVSTVFLGLSPQDQSATVLKEIRGKRQNQDITEDDLQAYVGLTQSDGIRRRGANKFAAPRIGEAYMIASITNAEDLASQALAENDMDRFNQIGNRTRWRDYGSGQDREMRWPYHFAGVIAVSGNDRVTLENYARGDNRQAQPDPRWFFQMYGNKPGQSFHEATQGQDYVNPLTVVIRR
;
A
#
# COMPACT_ATOMS: atom_id res chain seq x y z
N MET A 1 -29.57 -27.88 12.51
CA MET A 1 -28.34 -27.73 13.32
C MET A 1 -27.14 -27.63 12.37
N LYS A 2 -26.72 -26.41 12.01
CA LYS A 2 -25.50 -26.18 11.21
C LYS A 2 -24.50 -25.45 12.10
N ARG A 3 -23.35 -26.09 12.30
CA ARG A 3 -22.27 -25.63 13.18
C ARG A 3 -21.55 -24.47 12.51
N HIS A 4 -21.61 -23.28 13.11
CA HIS A 4 -20.70 -22.20 12.81
C HIS A 4 -19.32 -22.60 13.34
N SER A 5 -18.35 -22.77 12.45
CA SER A 5 -16.94 -22.84 12.84
C SER A 5 -16.40 -21.41 12.84
N PRO A 6 -15.82 -20.90 13.94
CA PRO A 6 -15.17 -19.59 13.94
C PRO A 6 -13.84 -19.65 13.16
N PRO A 7 -13.43 -18.57 12.47
CA PRO A 7 -12.09 -18.50 11.88
C PRO A 7 -11.01 -18.38 12.98
N PRO A 8 -9.80 -18.92 12.78
CA PRO A 8 -8.71 -18.78 13.72
C PRO A 8 -7.85 -17.56 13.38
N THR A 9 -7.69 -16.62 14.30
CA THR A 9 -6.49 -15.75 14.36
C THR A 9 -6.25 -15.33 15.80
N ARG A 10 -5.32 -16.03 16.47
CA ARG A 10 -4.64 -15.50 17.66
C ARG A 10 -3.72 -14.38 17.19
N TYR A 11 -3.93 -13.18 17.73
CA TYR A 11 -2.93 -12.11 17.69
C TYR A 11 -1.77 -12.49 18.64
N PRO A 12 -0.49 -12.35 18.25
CA PRO A 12 0.59 -12.38 19.23
C PRO A 12 0.53 -11.07 20.03
N GLY A 13 0.06 -11.19 21.27
CA GLY A 13 0.13 -10.12 22.25
C GLY A 13 1.58 -9.74 22.57
N VAL A 14 1.73 -8.47 22.93
CA VAL A 14 2.88 -7.82 23.55
C VAL A 14 3.75 -8.79 24.37
N SER A 15 5.01 -8.96 23.97
CA SER A 15 5.99 -9.74 24.74
C SER A 15 6.26 -9.06 26.08
N ALA A 16 5.92 -9.72 27.18
CA ALA A 16 6.47 -9.40 28.49
C ALA A 16 8.02 -9.55 28.45
N SER A 17 8.72 -8.64 29.12
CA SER A 17 10.19 -8.65 29.22
C SER A 17 10.72 -9.94 29.87
N PRO A 18 11.89 -10.45 29.47
CA PRO A 18 12.44 -11.68 30.05
C PRO A 18 12.97 -11.42 31.47
N GLY A 19 12.53 -12.28 32.40
CA GLY A 19 13.02 -12.34 33.77
C GLY A 19 14.51 -12.71 33.85
N LYS A 20 15.15 -12.21 34.90
CA LYS A 20 16.57 -12.44 35.25
C LYS A 20 16.90 -13.94 35.31
N PRO A 21 18.06 -14.38 34.78
CA PRO A 21 18.53 -15.75 35.00
C PRO A 21 19.08 -15.93 36.42
N VAL A 22 18.65 -17.02 37.05
CA VAL A 22 19.18 -17.55 38.32
C VAL A 22 20.55 -18.16 38.06
N MET A 23 21.53 -17.79 38.89
CA MET A 23 22.88 -18.33 38.86
C MET A 23 22.91 -19.80 39.27
N HIS A 24 23.52 -20.65 38.45
CA HIS A 24 24.13 -21.90 38.90
C HIS A 24 25.63 -21.84 38.66
N GLY A 25 26.38 -21.91 39.75
CA GLY A 25 27.83 -21.95 39.74
C GLY A 25 28.36 -23.31 39.32
N THR A 26 29.49 -23.30 38.62
CA THR A 26 30.39 -24.44 38.54
C THR A 26 31.82 -23.91 38.48
N VAL A 27 32.68 -24.53 39.30
CA VAL A 27 34.05 -24.14 39.60
C VAL A 27 35.02 -24.88 38.68
N GLN A 28 36.22 -24.30 38.51
CA GLN A 28 37.48 -24.86 37.97
C GLN A 28 37.73 -24.60 36.46
N ALA A 29 38.94 -24.32 35.96
CA ALA A 29 40.29 -24.34 36.53
C ALA A 29 41.17 -23.23 35.90
N LYS A 30 42.22 -22.85 36.63
CA LYS A 30 43.18 -21.78 36.34
C LYS A 30 44.23 -22.29 35.32
N ALA A 31 44.35 -21.65 34.15
CA ALA A 31 45.45 -21.87 33.20
C ALA A 31 46.43 -20.68 33.23
N ALA A 32 47.74 -20.98 33.18
CA ALA A 32 48.84 -20.04 33.28
C ALA A 32 48.97 -19.12 32.04
N PRO A 33 49.55 -17.90 32.19
CA PRO A 33 49.71 -16.96 31.08
C PRO A 33 50.88 -17.36 30.14
N PRO A 34 50.74 -17.18 28.81
CA PRO A 34 51.86 -17.31 27.90
C PRO A 34 52.77 -16.07 27.92
N VAL A 35 54.06 -16.32 27.74
CA VAL A 35 55.16 -15.36 27.71
C VAL A 35 55.10 -14.49 26.45
N THR A 36 55.00 -13.17 26.63
CA THR A 36 55.02 -12.18 25.54
C THR A 36 56.46 -11.92 25.07
N ARG A 37 56.80 -12.33 23.84
CA ARG A 37 58.04 -11.93 23.15
C ARG A 37 57.83 -10.56 22.52
N LEU A 38 58.63 -9.57 22.90
CA LEU A 38 58.67 -8.23 22.30
C LEU A 38 59.22 -8.31 20.87
N THR A 39 58.39 -8.04 19.87
CA THR A 39 58.82 -7.72 18.50
C THR A 39 58.74 -6.21 18.29
N ALA A 40 59.75 -5.65 17.62
CA ALA A 40 59.82 -4.23 17.29
C ALA A 40 58.67 -3.82 16.33
N PRO A 41 58.18 -2.57 16.42
CA PRO A 41 57.10 -2.09 15.56
C PRO A 41 57.55 -1.95 14.10
N PRO A 42 56.68 -2.28 13.13
CA PRO A 42 56.97 -2.05 11.71
C PRO A 42 56.96 -0.54 11.38
N PRO A 43 57.68 -0.12 10.33
CA PRO A 43 57.71 1.28 9.89
C PRO A 43 56.31 1.76 9.45
N PRO A 44 56.03 3.07 9.58
CA PRO A 44 54.72 3.63 9.28
C PRO A 44 54.39 3.49 7.79
N ALA A 45 53.17 3.01 7.50
CA ALA A 45 52.65 2.90 6.15
C ALA A 45 52.50 4.28 5.49
N PRO A 46 52.74 4.39 4.17
CA PRO A 46 52.57 5.64 3.44
C PRO A 46 51.11 6.13 3.52
N LYS A 47 50.94 7.44 3.78
CA LYS A 47 49.63 8.08 3.90
C LYS A 47 48.82 7.92 2.61
N LYS A 48 47.72 7.17 2.70
CA LYS A 48 46.73 7.01 1.63
C LYS A 48 46.09 8.38 1.32
N PRO A 49 45.96 8.79 0.04
CA PRO A 49 45.24 10.01 -0.31
C PRO A 49 43.82 9.97 0.24
N ALA A 50 43.37 11.08 0.84
CA ALA A 50 42.03 11.20 1.37
C ALA A 50 41.01 10.91 0.26
N ALA A 51 40.15 9.92 0.47
CA ALA A 51 39.04 9.65 -0.42
C ALA A 51 38.12 10.89 -0.45
N PRO A 52 37.65 11.31 -1.64
CA PRO A 52 36.68 12.40 -1.73
C PRO A 52 35.45 12.04 -0.90
N ALA A 53 35.01 13.00 -0.08
CA ALA A 53 33.82 12.84 0.75
C ALA A 53 32.63 12.42 -0.14
N PRO A 54 31.83 11.42 0.28
CA PRO A 54 30.65 11.03 -0.47
C PRO A 54 29.75 12.25 -0.64
N ALA A 55 29.42 12.58 -1.89
CA ALA A 55 28.47 13.64 -2.20
C ALA A 55 27.17 13.35 -1.43
N ARG A 56 26.87 14.22 -0.47
CA ARG A 56 25.63 14.19 0.30
C ARG A 56 24.49 14.34 -0.73
N LEU A 57 23.78 13.25 -0.99
CA LEU A 57 22.52 13.29 -1.74
C LEU A 57 21.53 14.12 -0.91
N THR A 58 21.50 15.42 -1.14
CA THR A 58 20.47 16.29 -0.61
C THR A 58 19.15 15.81 -1.19
N ALA A 59 18.21 15.41 -0.32
CA ALA A 59 16.84 15.18 -0.74
C ALA A 59 16.38 16.38 -1.59
N PRO A 60 15.67 16.16 -2.72
CA PRO A 60 15.12 17.25 -3.49
C PRO A 60 14.26 18.12 -2.55
N PRO A 61 14.34 19.45 -2.65
CA PRO A 61 13.60 20.34 -1.78
C PRO A 61 12.10 19.98 -1.82
N PRO A 62 11.40 20.08 -0.68
CA PRO A 62 9.95 19.96 -0.68
C PRO A 62 9.37 20.92 -1.74
N PRO A 63 8.31 20.52 -2.46
CA PRO A 63 7.69 21.40 -3.44
C PRO A 63 7.33 22.75 -2.76
N PRO A 64 7.50 23.88 -3.47
CA PRO A 64 7.30 25.20 -2.89
C PRO A 64 5.89 25.34 -2.33
N PRO A 65 5.72 25.85 -1.10
CA PRO A 65 4.40 26.14 -0.56
C PRO A 65 3.81 27.33 -1.33
N GLY A 66 2.68 27.13 -2.03
CA GLY A 66 1.94 28.23 -2.65
C GLY A 66 1.70 28.15 -4.16
N GLY A 67 2.14 27.08 -4.83
CA GLY A 67 1.49 26.72 -6.10
C GLY A 67 0.02 26.42 -5.81
N LYS A 68 -0.92 27.10 -6.47
CA LYS A 68 -2.32 26.65 -6.51
C LYS A 68 -2.28 25.25 -7.12
N HIS A 69 -2.18 24.22 -6.28
CA HIS A 69 -2.47 22.85 -6.66
C HIS A 69 -3.95 22.86 -7.00
N VAL A 70 -4.28 23.13 -8.26
CA VAL A 70 -5.60 22.81 -8.76
C VAL A 70 -5.70 21.31 -8.54
N ALA A 71 -6.59 20.90 -7.63
CA ALA A 71 -6.87 19.50 -7.37
C ALA A 71 -7.40 18.89 -8.67
N GLN A 72 -6.52 18.21 -9.41
CA GLN A 72 -6.86 17.53 -10.65
C GLN A 72 -7.12 16.06 -10.35
N ALA A 73 -8.19 15.55 -10.96
CA ALA A 73 -8.70 14.20 -10.74
C ALA A 73 -8.67 13.42 -12.04
N TYR A 74 -8.47 12.11 -11.91
CA TYR A 74 -8.88 11.20 -12.94
C TYR A 74 -10.35 11.42 -13.32
N LYS A 75 -10.63 11.23 -14.60
CA LYS A 75 -11.96 11.32 -15.20
C LYS A 75 -12.44 9.91 -15.49
N VAL A 76 -13.70 9.63 -15.19
CA VAL A 76 -14.33 8.38 -15.62
C VAL A 76 -14.91 8.60 -17.01
N LEU A 77 -14.45 7.82 -17.98
CA LEU A 77 -15.08 7.66 -19.27
C LEU A 77 -16.09 6.52 -19.16
N PRO A 78 -17.40 6.80 -19.23
CA PRO A 78 -18.40 5.75 -19.21
C PRO A 78 -18.37 4.95 -20.53
N PRO A 79 -19.04 3.79 -20.60
CA PRO A 79 -18.92 2.86 -21.73
C PRO A 79 -19.28 3.48 -23.09
N GLU A 80 -20.24 4.41 -23.13
CA GLU A 80 -20.64 5.15 -24.34
C GLU A 80 -19.54 6.08 -24.89
N LYS A 81 -18.49 6.34 -24.11
CA LYS A 81 -17.30 7.08 -24.54
C LYS A 81 -16.14 6.16 -24.95
N LEU A 82 -16.34 4.85 -24.97
CA LEU A 82 -15.35 3.89 -25.41
C LEU A 82 -15.73 3.33 -26.79
N TRP A 83 -14.87 3.57 -27.77
CA TRP A 83 -15.10 3.20 -29.16
C TRP A 83 -14.10 2.13 -29.59
N ARG A 84 -14.53 1.07 -30.30
CA ARG A 84 -13.59 0.10 -30.88
C ARG A 84 -12.74 0.75 -31.97
N THR A 85 -13.39 1.42 -32.90
CA THR A 85 -12.73 2.16 -33.99
C THR A 85 -13.01 3.64 -33.84
N ALA A 86 -12.07 4.49 -34.25
CA ALA A 86 -12.29 5.93 -34.26
C ALA A 86 -13.53 6.26 -35.11
N PRO A 87 -14.46 7.10 -34.62
CA PRO A 87 -15.62 7.49 -35.40
C PRO A 87 -15.18 8.30 -36.62
N TRP A 88 -15.84 8.07 -37.76
CA TRP A 88 -15.50 8.70 -39.04
C TRP A 88 -15.84 10.20 -39.09
N PHE A 89 -16.76 10.66 -38.23
CA PHE A 89 -17.03 12.07 -37.98
C PHE A 89 -16.67 12.42 -36.53
N LYS A 90 -16.25 13.68 -36.29
CA LYS A 90 -16.11 14.19 -34.91
C LYS A 90 -17.51 14.21 -34.29
N PRO A 91 -17.80 13.38 -33.28
CA PRO A 91 -19.13 13.33 -32.73
C PRO A 91 -19.41 14.65 -32.01
N TRP A 92 -20.33 15.44 -32.55
CA TRP A 92 -20.73 16.73 -31.97
C TRP A 92 -21.43 16.53 -30.61
N PHE A 93 -22.00 15.34 -30.40
CA PHE A 93 -22.74 14.92 -29.20
C PHE A 93 -21.98 13.94 -28.29
N ALA A 94 -20.95 13.22 -28.77
CA ALA A 94 -20.11 12.45 -27.86
C ALA A 94 -19.14 13.42 -27.17
N SER A 95 -19.54 13.86 -25.98
CA SER A 95 -18.79 14.82 -25.17
C SER A 95 -17.36 14.34 -24.96
N TYR A 96 -16.36 15.05 -25.52
CA TYR A 96 -14.95 14.78 -25.23
C TYR A 96 -14.68 14.85 -23.71
N PRO A 97 -13.63 14.19 -23.21
CA PRO A 97 -12.77 13.23 -23.91
C PRO A 97 -13.48 11.88 -24.16
N TYR A 98 -13.03 11.13 -25.16
CA TYR A 98 -13.43 9.73 -25.41
C TYR A 98 -12.19 8.86 -25.67
N ALA A 99 -12.35 7.54 -25.65
CA ALA A 99 -11.26 6.59 -25.92
C ALA A 99 -11.55 5.73 -27.15
N VAL A 100 -10.52 5.43 -27.93
CA VAL A 100 -10.52 4.38 -28.95
C VAL A 100 -9.73 3.20 -28.40
N VAL A 101 -10.42 2.10 -28.08
CA VAL A 101 -9.85 0.94 -27.38
C VAL A 101 -9.38 -0.17 -28.32
N GLY A 102 -9.76 -0.14 -29.59
CA GLY A 102 -9.37 -1.17 -30.57
C GLY A 102 -9.81 -2.57 -30.14
N ASP A 103 -8.85 -3.49 -30.19
CA ASP A 103 -8.99 -4.89 -29.75
C ASP A 103 -8.56 -5.10 -28.29
N SER A 104 -8.31 -4.03 -27.53
CA SER A 104 -7.99 -4.13 -26.11
C SER A 104 -9.16 -4.78 -25.36
N ASN A 105 -8.86 -5.84 -24.61
CA ASN A 105 -9.85 -6.57 -23.81
C ASN A 105 -10.06 -5.97 -22.41
N LEU A 106 -9.26 -4.97 -22.02
CA LEU A 106 -9.14 -4.45 -20.65
C LEU A 106 -9.16 -5.61 -19.64
N SER A 107 -8.06 -6.35 -19.60
CA SER A 107 -7.96 -7.58 -18.83
C SER A 107 -8.10 -7.29 -17.33
N ALA A 108 -9.07 -7.92 -16.70
CA ALA A 108 -9.24 -7.92 -15.25
C ALA A 108 -9.61 -9.32 -14.75
N GLN A 109 -9.35 -9.56 -13.47
CA GLN A 109 -9.83 -10.73 -12.76
C GLN A 109 -11.21 -10.45 -12.18
N ASP A 110 -12.09 -11.45 -12.26
CA ASP A 110 -13.42 -11.51 -11.63
C ASP A 110 -13.49 -12.74 -10.73
N HIS A 111 -14.51 -12.77 -9.87
CA HIS A 111 -14.90 -14.00 -9.16
C HIS A 111 -15.27 -15.11 -10.16
N ARG A 112 -14.90 -16.34 -9.82
CA ARG A 112 -15.47 -17.53 -10.45
C ARG A 112 -16.98 -17.59 -10.17
N ASP A 113 -17.76 -18.07 -11.16
CA ASP A 113 -19.21 -18.22 -11.01
C ASP A 113 -19.57 -19.08 -9.79
N GLY A 114 -20.58 -18.64 -9.04
CA GLY A 114 -21.05 -19.31 -7.82
C GLY A 114 -20.35 -18.89 -6.52
N VAL A 115 -19.37 -17.99 -6.58
CA VAL A 115 -18.70 -17.47 -5.38
C VAL A 115 -19.25 -16.09 -4.98
N ASN A 116 -20.08 -16.07 -3.94
CA ASN A 116 -20.86 -14.90 -3.51
C ASN A 116 -20.38 -14.25 -2.18
N THR A 117 -19.17 -14.56 -1.71
CA THR A 117 -18.62 -13.98 -0.48
C THR A 117 -17.56 -12.92 -0.81
N GLU A 118 -17.34 -11.94 0.08
CA GLU A 118 -16.21 -11.00 -0.03
C GLU A 118 -14.86 -11.73 0.08
N ASP A 119 -14.83 -12.88 0.78
CA ASP A 119 -13.73 -13.85 0.76
C ASP A 119 -13.65 -14.66 -0.56
N GLY A 120 -14.49 -14.34 -1.55
CA GLY A 120 -14.75 -15.14 -2.73
C GLY A 120 -13.59 -15.29 -3.70
N TYR A 121 -12.50 -14.55 -3.50
CA TYR A 121 -11.23 -14.78 -4.19
C TYR A 121 -10.43 -15.97 -3.61
N LEU A 122 -10.95 -16.66 -2.58
CA LEU A 122 -10.38 -17.84 -1.93
C LEU A 122 -11.25 -19.09 -2.19
N ALA A 123 -10.62 -20.19 -2.62
CA ALA A 123 -11.25 -21.50 -2.86
C ALA A 123 -11.45 -22.32 -1.58
N ASP A 124 -12.04 -21.72 -0.55
CA ASP A 124 -12.27 -22.32 0.77
C ASP A 124 -11.04 -22.26 1.68
N GLY A 125 -11.26 -22.10 2.99
CA GLY A 125 -10.25 -21.82 4.02
C GLY A 125 -9.10 -22.83 4.18
N ASN A 126 -9.00 -23.83 3.31
CA ASN A 126 -7.97 -24.87 3.32
C ASN A 126 -7.30 -25.14 1.95
N THR A 127 -7.78 -24.58 0.83
CA THR A 127 -7.10 -24.79 -0.46
C THR A 127 -6.55 -23.47 -1.00
N ALA A 128 -5.24 -23.42 -1.20
CA ALA A 128 -4.49 -22.24 -1.66
C ALA A 128 -4.76 -21.86 -3.13
N ARG A 129 -5.96 -22.12 -3.65
CA ARG A 129 -6.33 -21.80 -5.04
C ARG A 129 -7.12 -20.49 -5.07
N ALA A 130 -6.71 -19.59 -5.95
CA ALA A 130 -7.47 -18.38 -6.22
C ALA A 130 -8.76 -18.72 -6.97
N ASN A 131 -9.89 -18.19 -6.51
CA ASN A 131 -11.20 -18.35 -7.14
C ASN A 131 -11.45 -17.23 -8.18
N ILE A 132 -10.47 -17.05 -9.06
CA ILE A 132 -10.53 -16.02 -10.09
C ILE A 132 -10.73 -16.60 -11.47
N VAL A 133 -11.32 -15.79 -12.34
CA VAL A 133 -11.34 -15.97 -13.79
C VAL A 133 -10.96 -14.65 -14.44
N GLN A 134 -10.17 -14.70 -15.50
CA GLN A 134 -9.95 -13.51 -16.33
C GLN A 134 -11.17 -13.33 -17.24
N ARG A 135 -11.77 -12.14 -17.24
CA ARG A 135 -12.90 -11.83 -18.14
C ARG A 135 -12.64 -10.54 -18.92
N PRO A 136 -12.97 -10.48 -20.22
CA PRO A 136 -12.92 -9.25 -20.98
C PRO A 136 -13.99 -8.26 -20.50
N ALA A 137 -13.64 -6.98 -20.58
CA ALA A 137 -14.43 -5.84 -20.15
C ALA A 137 -15.57 -5.47 -21.11
N LEU A 138 -16.54 -6.38 -21.31
CA LEU A 138 -17.56 -6.22 -22.37
C LEU A 138 -18.39 -4.92 -22.27
N ARG A 139 -18.38 -4.20 -21.14
CA ARG A 139 -19.07 -2.90 -20.91
C ARG A 139 -18.38 -2.00 -19.88
N SER A 140 -17.06 -2.07 -19.73
CA SER A 140 -16.41 -1.34 -18.63
C SER A 140 -16.28 0.15 -18.90
N SER A 141 -16.18 0.92 -17.82
CA SER A 141 -15.76 2.32 -17.84
C SER A 141 -14.23 2.40 -17.76
N LEU A 142 -13.66 3.57 -18.05
CA LEU A 142 -12.21 3.80 -17.97
C LEU A 142 -11.91 4.99 -17.06
N ARG A 143 -11.12 4.81 -16.00
CA ARG A 143 -10.50 5.92 -15.27
C ARG A 143 -9.31 6.41 -16.09
N VAL A 144 -9.28 7.69 -16.41
CA VAL A 144 -8.22 8.31 -17.20
C VAL A 144 -7.61 9.41 -16.37
N SER A 145 -6.28 9.45 -16.27
CA SER A 145 -5.60 10.50 -15.51
C SER A 145 -6.00 11.88 -16.02
N ASP A 146 -5.94 12.85 -15.12
CA ASP A 146 -6.27 14.26 -15.38
C ASP A 146 -5.62 14.84 -16.65
N ASP A 147 -4.39 14.40 -16.93
CA ASP A 147 -3.53 14.79 -18.04
C ASP A 147 -3.53 13.82 -19.23
N TYR A 148 -4.40 12.80 -19.18
CA TYR A 148 -4.64 11.78 -20.21
C TYR A 148 -3.45 10.84 -20.50
N ASN A 149 -2.41 10.87 -19.68
CA ASN A 149 -1.21 10.07 -19.91
C ASN A 149 -1.25 8.67 -19.26
N MET A 150 -2.26 8.40 -18.44
CA MET A 150 -2.58 7.07 -17.92
C MET A 150 -4.07 6.78 -18.02
N ALA A 151 -4.42 5.51 -18.08
CA ALA A 151 -5.78 5.05 -17.90
C ALA A 151 -5.82 3.64 -17.29
N ILE A 152 -6.91 3.28 -16.64
CA ILE A 152 -7.14 1.94 -16.10
C ILE A 152 -8.63 1.63 -16.21
N GLU A 153 -8.97 0.35 -16.31
CA GLU A 153 -10.36 -0.06 -16.21
C GLU A 153 -10.96 0.45 -14.89
N ASP A 154 -12.13 1.07 -14.97
CA ASP A 154 -12.87 1.53 -13.81
C ASP A 154 -13.67 0.35 -13.24
N THR A 155 -13.11 -0.28 -12.20
CA THR A 155 -13.73 -1.43 -11.55
C THR A 155 -14.10 -1.14 -10.09
N ASP A 156 -15.12 -1.86 -9.61
CA ASP A 156 -15.35 -2.06 -8.19
C ASP A 156 -14.41 -3.18 -7.70
N LEU A 157 -13.48 -2.82 -6.80
CA LEU A 157 -12.47 -3.73 -6.24
C LEU A 157 -13.07 -4.97 -5.54
N ARG A 158 -14.37 -4.97 -5.23
CA ARG A 158 -15.07 -6.13 -4.66
C ARG A 158 -15.37 -7.21 -5.69
N GLY A 159 -15.74 -6.83 -6.91
CA GLY A 159 -16.17 -7.78 -7.93
C GLY A 159 -15.12 -8.05 -9.00
N ARG A 160 -14.34 -7.01 -9.36
CA ARG A 160 -13.48 -7.01 -10.53
C ARG A 160 -12.22 -6.19 -10.31
N GLN A 161 -11.07 -6.69 -10.74
CA GLN A 161 -9.78 -6.05 -10.46
C GLN A 161 -8.84 -6.02 -11.66
N PRO A 162 -8.35 -4.85 -12.10
CA PRO A 162 -7.55 -4.72 -13.31
C PRO A 162 -6.21 -5.44 -13.21
N LYS A 163 -5.85 -6.14 -14.29
CA LYS A 163 -4.54 -6.80 -14.45
C LYS A 163 -3.57 -6.01 -15.31
N SER A 164 -4.07 -4.99 -16.00
CA SER A 164 -3.26 -4.04 -16.73
C SER A 164 -3.79 -2.63 -16.50
N PHE A 165 -2.90 -1.66 -16.71
CA PHE A 165 -3.27 -0.28 -16.92
C PHE A 165 -2.63 0.19 -18.23
N PHE A 166 -2.98 1.39 -18.68
CA PHE A 166 -2.50 1.96 -19.92
C PHE A 166 -1.72 3.24 -19.62
N ALA A 167 -0.57 3.43 -20.29
CA ALA A 167 0.25 4.61 -20.07
C ALA A 167 1.01 5.02 -21.33
N THR A 168 1.33 6.31 -21.45
CA THR A 168 2.25 6.79 -22.49
C THR A 168 3.67 6.28 -22.26
N ASP A 169 4.49 6.27 -23.31
CA ASP A 169 5.92 6.00 -23.20
C ASP A 169 6.63 6.89 -22.19
N LYS A 170 6.21 8.16 -22.11
CA LYS A 170 6.74 9.11 -21.15
C LYS A 170 6.52 8.62 -19.72
N VAL A 171 5.30 8.20 -19.37
CA VAL A 171 4.97 7.72 -18.02
C VAL A 171 5.69 6.41 -17.73
N ILE A 172 5.71 5.45 -18.67
CA ILE A 172 6.39 4.15 -18.48
C ILE A 172 7.88 4.37 -18.21
N ASN A 173 8.55 5.18 -19.02
CA ASN A 173 9.98 5.44 -18.89
C ASN A 173 10.33 6.20 -17.60
N ALA A 174 9.52 7.21 -17.24
CA ALA A 174 9.70 7.96 -16.00
C ALA A 174 9.49 7.06 -14.76
N SER A 175 8.48 6.20 -14.80
CA SER A 175 8.15 5.26 -13.73
C SER A 175 9.25 4.23 -13.53
N ASN A 176 9.72 3.59 -14.60
CA ASN A 176 10.83 2.65 -14.53
C ASN A 176 12.11 3.29 -13.99
N ARG A 177 12.42 4.52 -14.41
CA ARG A 177 13.56 5.27 -13.85
C ARG A 177 13.41 5.51 -12.35
N ALA A 178 12.22 5.91 -11.89
CA ALA A 178 11.97 6.14 -10.47
C ALA A 178 12.03 4.84 -9.64
N LEU A 179 11.45 3.75 -10.15
CA LEU A 179 11.53 2.42 -9.53
C LEU A 179 12.99 1.93 -9.43
N GLN A 180 13.78 2.10 -10.48
CA GLN A 180 15.22 1.79 -10.47
C GLN A 180 15.99 2.63 -9.44
N ASN A 181 15.66 3.93 -9.31
CA ASN A 181 16.31 4.81 -8.34
C ASN A 181 16.09 4.38 -6.88
N VAL A 182 14.92 3.82 -6.56
CA VAL A 182 14.67 3.23 -5.25
C VAL A 182 15.17 1.79 -5.12
N ARG A 183 15.72 1.21 -6.20
CA ARG A 183 16.14 -0.20 -6.33
C ARG A 183 15.00 -1.20 -6.23
N SER A 184 13.80 -0.79 -6.64
CA SER A 184 12.67 -1.72 -6.75
C SER A 184 13.01 -2.81 -7.78
N PRO A 185 12.73 -4.08 -7.49
CA PRO A 185 12.83 -5.15 -8.48
C PRO A 185 11.70 -5.09 -9.52
N ILE A 186 10.69 -4.23 -9.34
CA ILE A 186 9.56 -4.07 -10.24
C ILE A 186 9.96 -3.24 -11.47
N GLN A 187 9.51 -3.70 -12.64
CA GLN A 187 9.61 -2.97 -13.89
C GLN A 187 8.28 -3.03 -14.65
N LEU A 188 7.86 -1.91 -15.21
CA LEU A 188 6.71 -1.79 -16.09
C LEU A 188 7.07 -2.17 -17.52
N VAL A 189 6.34 -3.13 -18.08
CA VAL A 189 6.55 -3.66 -19.43
C VAL A 189 5.30 -3.50 -20.29
N LYS A 190 5.49 -3.24 -21.58
CA LYS A 190 4.40 -3.14 -22.55
C LYS A 190 3.92 -4.55 -22.91
N SER A 191 2.62 -4.83 -22.77
CA SER A 191 2.03 -6.15 -23.08
C SER A 191 1.43 -6.26 -24.49
N GLY A 192 1.70 -5.28 -25.37
CA GLY A 192 1.31 -5.29 -26.79
C GLY A 192 -0.02 -4.60 -27.10
N GLY A 193 -0.95 -4.49 -26.14
CA GLY A 193 -2.18 -3.72 -26.28
C GLY A 193 -1.93 -2.20 -26.33
N ALA A 194 -2.85 -1.45 -26.94
CA ALA A 194 -2.84 0.02 -26.86
C ALA A 194 -4.25 0.60 -27.02
N ILE A 195 -4.48 1.74 -26.37
CA ILE A 195 -5.67 2.56 -26.54
C ILE A 195 -5.27 3.99 -26.92
N THR A 196 -6.22 4.78 -27.42
CA THR A 196 -6.01 6.20 -27.69
C THR A 196 -7.06 7.04 -26.98
N ILE A 197 -6.63 7.96 -26.12
CA ILE A 197 -7.52 9.00 -25.58
C ILE A 197 -7.56 10.16 -26.57
N VAL A 198 -8.76 10.66 -26.87
CA VAL A 198 -8.98 11.82 -27.72
C VAL A 198 -9.61 12.94 -26.90
N GLY A 199 -8.93 14.07 -26.84
CA GLY A 199 -9.33 15.25 -26.05
C GLY A 199 -10.07 16.30 -26.87
N TRP A 200 -10.64 17.28 -26.17
CA TRP A 200 -11.51 18.33 -26.72
C TRP A 200 -10.88 19.11 -27.89
N TRP A 201 -9.59 19.42 -27.80
CA TRP A 201 -8.87 20.21 -28.81
C TRP A 201 -8.24 19.35 -29.91
N GLY A 202 -8.66 18.08 -30.05
CA GLY A 202 -8.07 17.14 -31.01
C GLY A 202 -6.74 16.54 -30.57
N GLY A 203 -6.30 16.80 -29.33
CA GLY A 203 -5.17 16.10 -28.73
C GLY A 203 -5.42 14.60 -28.69
N ARG A 204 -4.37 13.81 -28.98
CA ARG A 204 -4.43 12.35 -29.00
C ARG A 204 -3.29 11.79 -28.16
N TRP A 205 -3.63 10.91 -27.23
CA TRP A 205 -2.67 10.23 -26.36
C TRP A 205 -2.73 8.75 -26.63
N ARG A 206 -1.69 8.20 -27.24
CA ARG A 206 -1.53 6.76 -27.40
C ARG A 206 -1.00 6.18 -26.10
N LEU A 207 -1.78 5.31 -25.48
CA LEU A 207 -1.42 4.65 -24.23
C LEU A 207 -1.18 3.17 -24.51
N HIS A 208 -0.01 2.67 -24.13
CA HIS A 208 0.34 1.26 -24.21
C HIS A 208 -0.22 0.53 -23.00
N GLU A 209 -0.72 -0.68 -23.20
CA GLU A 209 -1.04 -1.58 -22.11
C GLU A 209 0.24 -1.96 -21.36
N VAL A 210 0.16 -1.92 -20.03
CA VAL A 210 1.26 -2.10 -19.10
C VAL A 210 0.91 -3.21 -18.12
N THR A 211 1.86 -4.13 -17.96
CA THR A 211 1.87 -5.16 -16.91
C THR A 211 3.17 -5.03 -16.10
N PRO A 212 3.20 -5.53 -14.86
CA PRO A 212 4.43 -5.53 -14.10
C PRO A 212 5.32 -6.68 -14.58
N SER A 213 6.61 -6.59 -14.30
CA SER A 213 7.58 -7.67 -14.33
C SER A 213 8.49 -7.50 -13.13
N PHE A 214 9.15 -8.57 -12.66
CA PHE A 214 10.01 -8.42 -11.51
C PHE A 214 11.24 -9.33 -11.51
N THR A 215 12.31 -8.89 -10.88
CA THR A 215 13.48 -9.76 -10.66
C THR A 215 13.39 -10.38 -9.28
N ASN A 216 13.47 -11.71 -9.18
CA ASN A 216 13.44 -12.35 -7.86
C ASN A 216 14.82 -12.29 -7.18
N ASN A 217 14.83 -12.50 -5.86
CA ASN A 217 16.06 -12.48 -5.05
C ASN A 217 17.09 -13.58 -5.41
N ARG A 218 16.76 -14.50 -6.33
CA ARG A 218 17.67 -15.55 -6.83
C ARG A 218 18.40 -15.13 -8.11
N GLY A 219 18.29 -13.86 -8.53
CA GLY A 219 18.96 -13.34 -9.72
C GLY A 219 18.36 -13.83 -11.05
N GLY A 220 17.24 -14.58 -11.00
CA GLY A 220 16.44 -14.91 -12.17
C GLY A 220 15.44 -13.80 -12.46
N GLN A 221 15.38 -13.35 -13.70
CA GLN A 221 14.29 -12.48 -14.16
C GLN A 221 13.00 -13.30 -14.11
N ASN A 222 12.10 -13.02 -13.16
CA ASN A 222 10.81 -13.67 -13.09
C ASN A 222 9.79 -12.82 -13.86
N THR A 223 9.52 -13.20 -15.10
CA THR A 223 8.64 -12.42 -15.98
C THR A 223 7.16 -12.62 -15.68
N ASP A 224 6.78 -13.56 -14.82
CA ASP A 224 5.38 -13.87 -14.52
C ASP A 224 4.91 -13.11 -13.26
N PRO A 225 4.03 -12.10 -13.39
CA PRO A 225 3.46 -11.34 -12.28
C PRO A 225 2.76 -12.18 -11.22
N ASP A 226 2.28 -13.37 -11.56
CA ASP A 226 1.60 -14.24 -10.58
C ASP A 226 2.55 -14.72 -9.49
N ASN A 227 3.86 -14.57 -9.66
CA ASN A 227 4.85 -14.85 -8.62
C ASN A 227 5.15 -13.67 -7.69
N LEU A 228 4.44 -12.55 -7.83
CA LEU A 228 4.58 -11.41 -6.92
C LEU A 228 4.16 -11.77 -5.48
N PRO A 229 4.61 -11.01 -4.46
CA PRO A 229 4.24 -11.29 -3.08
C PRO A 229 2.73 -11.31 -2.84
N GLN A 230 2.29 -12.21 -1.97
CA GLN A 230 0.87 -12.43 -1.68
C GLN A 230 0.28 -11.38 -0.72
N ASN A 231 1.08 -10.91 0.23
CA ASN A 231 0.61 -10.02 1.29
C ASN A 231 0.79 -8.56 0.85
N CYS A 232 -0.19 -7.71 1.17
CA CYS A 232 -0.14 -6.28 0.84
C CYS A 232 1.16 -5.58 1.33
N ASN A 233 1.62 -5.90 2.54
CA ASN A 233 2.85 -5.35 3.13
C ASN A 233 4.10 -5.84 2.38
N ASP A 234 4.15 -7.11 1.98
CA ASP A 234 5.29 -7.67 1.23
C ASP A 234 5.31 -7.11 -0.21
N MET A 235 4.14 -6.92 -0.82
CA MET A 235 4.00 -6.26 -2.13
C MET A 235 4.49 -4.81 -2.06
N ALA A 236 4.02 -4.04 -1.08
CA ALA A 236 4.44 -2.66 -0.90
C ALA A 236 5.92 -2.54 -0.53
N SER A 237 6.45 -3.46 0.29
CA SER A 237 7.89 -3.57 0.59
C SER A 237 8.69 -3.89 -0.67
N THR A 238 8.18 -4.75 -1.55
CA THR A 238 8.81 -5.04 -2.84
C THR A 238 8.83 -3.82 -3.75
N VAL A 239 7.72 -3.08 -3.87
CA VAL A 239 7.68 -1.84 -4.66
C VAL A 239 8.63 -0.78 -4.07
N SER A 240 8.59 -0.58 -2.75
CA SER A 240 9.24 0.56 -2.09
C SER A 240 10.67 0.30 -1.60
N THR A 241 11.07 -0.97 -1.52
CA THR A 241 12.30 -1.45 -0.86
C THR A 241 12.43 -1.07 0.62
N VAL A 242 11.33 -0.67 1.26
CA VAL A 242 11.30 -0.28 2.66
C VAL A 242 11.00 -1.49 3.53
N PHE A 243 11.87 -1.74 4.50
CA PHE A 243 11.58 -2.70 5.56
C PHE A 243 10.49 -2.12 6.47
N LEU A 244 9.28 -2.68 6.40
CA LEU A 244 8.13 -2.30 7.23
C LEU A 244 8.28 -2.89 8.65
N GLY A 245 9.41 -2.60 9.31
CA GLY A 245 9.79 -3.20 10.60
C GLY A 245 9.05 -2.66 11.82
N LEU A 246 8.35 -1.53 11.69
CA LEU A 246 7.46 -1.01 12.72
C LEU A 246 6.03 -1.50 12.46
N SER A 247 5.30 -1.82 13.53
CA SER A 247 3.86 -2.11 13.47
C SER A 247 3.16 -0.97 12.71
N PRO A 248 2.38 -1.27 11.67
CA PRO A 248 1.61 -0.28 10.92
C PRO A 248 0.73 0.59 11.83
N GLN A 249 0.18 -0.01 12.88
CA GLN A 249 -0.61 0.68 13.89
C GLN A 249 0.23 1.69 14.67
N ASP A 250 1.48 1.37 15.03
CA ASP A 250 2.37 2.28 15.76
C ASP A 250 2.74 3.50 14.91
N GLN A 251 2.93 3.29 13.60
CA GLN A 251 3.20 4.37 12.65
C GLN A 251 1.99 5.31 12.54
N SER A 252 0.78 4.76 12.38
CA SER A 252 -0.45 5.55 12.36
C SER A 252 -0.70 6.25 13.70
N ALA A 253 -0.47 5.55 14.82
CA ALA A 253 -0.59 6.12 16.16
C ALA A 253 0.37 7.29 16.36
N THR A 254 1.61 7.18 15.88
CA THR A 254 2.60 8.28 15.95
C THR A 254 2.11 9.50 15.19
N VAL A 255 1.59 9.32 13.97
CA VAL A 255 1.05 10.44 13.17
C VAL A 255 -0.15 11.08 13.86
N LEU A 256 -1.05 10.27 14.46
CA LEU A 256 -2.16 10.82 15.23
C LEU A 256 -1.67 11.62 16.44
N LYS A 257 -0.71 11.10 17.22
CA LYS A 257 -0.12 11.80 18.36
C LYS A 257 0.47 13.15 17.92
N GLU A 258 1.20 13.19 16.81
CA GLU A 258 1.73 14.43 16.24
C GLU A 258 0.64 15.45 15.84
N ILE A 259 -0.44 14.98 15.22
CA ILE A 259 -1.58 15.84 14.84
C ILE A 259 -2.25 16.44 16.06
N ARG A 260 -2.30 15.69 17.16
CA ARG A 260 -2.86 16.11 18.45
C ARG A 260 -1.89 16.91 19.33
N GLY A 261 -0.64 17.09 18.89
CA GLY A 261 0.40 17.74 19.69
C GLY A 261 0.83 16.93 20.93
N LYS A 262 0.58 15.61 20.92
CA LYS A 262 0.98 14.69 21.98
C LYS A 262 2.43 14.24 21.83
N ARG A 263 3.07 13.92 22.97
CA ARG A 263 4.39 13.26 23.02
C ARG A 263 4.25 11.80 22.60
N GLN A 264 5.32 11.20 22.06
CA GLN A 264 5.29 9.81 21.58
C GLN A 264 4.90 8.78 22.65
N ASN A 265 5.26 9.03 23.91
CA ASN A 265 4.97 8.17 25.05
C ASN A 265 3.59 8.40 25.69
N GLN A 266 2.76 9.27 25.12
CA GLN A 266 1.39 9.46 25.58
C GLN A 266 0.45 8.53 24.81
N ASP A 267 -0.47 7.89 25.52
CA ASP A 267 -1.46 7.00 24.94
C ASP A 267 -2.51 7.77 24.13
N ILE A 268 -3.09 7.08 23.15
CA ILE A 268 -4.23 7.58 22.37
C ILE A 268 -5.49 7.29 23.19
N THR A 269 -6.19 8.36 23.56
CA THR A 269 -7.42 8.25 24.36
C THR A 269 -8.65 8.19 23.46
N GLU A 270 -9.80 7.85 24.04
CA GLU A 270 -11.10 7.98 23.39
C GLU A 270 -11.33 9.40 22.83
N ASP A 271 -11.04 10.44 23.63
CA ASP A 271 -11.18 11.84 23.22
C ASP A 271 -10.32 12.18 21.99
N ASP A 272 -9.13 11.59 21.86
CA ASP A 272 -8.31 11.81 20.65
C ASP A 272 -8.95 11.21 19.42
N LEU A 273 -9.55 10.03 19.54
CA LEU A 273 -10.20 9.34 18.43
C LEU A 273 -11.49 10.06 18.02
N GLN A 274 -12.29 10.51 18.98
CA GLN A 274 -13.46 11.35 18.73
C GLN A 274 -13.06 12.67 18.05
N ALA A 275 -12.03 13.34 18.58
CA ALA A 275 -11.53 14.57 17.98
C ALA A 275 -10.97 14.31 16.56
N TYR A 276 -10.26 13.20 16.36
CA TYR A 276 -9.69 12.81 15.07
C TYR A 276 -10.75 12.71 13.96
N VAL A 277 -11.90 12.12 14.24
CA VAL A 277 -13.02 12.04 13.28
C VAL A 277 -13.46 13.42 12.81
N GLY A 278 -13.50 14.40 13.73
CA GLY A 278 -13.78 15.81 13.39
C GLY A 278 -12.65 16.52 12.64
N LEU A 279 -11.45 15.95 12.60
CA LEU A 279 -10.24 16.55 12.03
C LEU A 279 -9.89 16.09 10.61
N THR A 280 -10.74 15.28 9.96
CA THR A 280 -10.48 14.72 8.60
C THR A 280 -10.21 15.79 7.52
N GLN A 281 -10.51 17.07 7.78
CA GLN A 281 -10.20 18.24 6.94
C GLN A 281 -9.21 19.24 7.55
N SER A 282 -8.68 18.97 8.74
CA SER A 282 -7.84 19.91 9.48
C SER A 282 -6.50 20.21 8.80
N ASP A 283 -5.94 21.38 9.10
CA ASP A 283 -4.59 21.74 8.67
C ASP A 283 -3.52 20.76 9.17
N GLY A 284 -3.73 20.13 10.33
CA GLY A 284 -2.84 19.10 10.86
C GLY A 284 -2.74 17.90 9.93
N ILE A 285 -3.89 17.35 9.52
CA ILE A 285 -3.98 16.24 8.56
C ILE A 285 -3.37 16.62 7.21
N ARG A 286 -3.66 17.83 6.71
CA ARG A 286 -3.12 18.32 5.44
C ARG A 286 -1.60 18.48 5.48
N ARG A 287 -1.06 19.14 6.51
CA ARG A 287 0.40 19.37 6.66
C ARG A 287 1.19 18.08 6.76
N ARG A 288 0.61 17.04 7.36
CA ARG A 288 1.24 15.72 7.48
C ARG A 288 1.05 14.85 6.23
N GLY A 289 0.21 15.26 5.28
CA GLY A 289 -0.11 14.44 4.11
C GLY A 289 -0.78 13.12 4.51
N ALA A 290 -1.72 13.19 5.45
CA ALA A 290 -2.47 12.03 5.92
C ALA A 290 -3.86 11.94 5.28
N ASN A 291 -4.53 10.80 5.41
CA ASN A 291 -5.85 10.51 4.85
C ASN A 291 -5.89 10.80 3.34
N LYS A 292 -6.90 11.53 2.87
CA LYS A 292 -7.05 11.89 1.46
C LYS A 292 -5.92 12.78 0.91
N PHE A 293 -5.07 13.34 1.78
CA PHE A 293 -3.91 14.13 1.38
C PHE A 293 -2.63 13.29 1.27
N ALA A 294 -2.69 11.99 1.54
CA ALA A 294 -1.58 11.08 1.28
C ALA A 294 -1.25 11.06 -0.21
N ALA A 295 0.01 11.35 -0.52
CA ALA A 295 0.49 11.57 -1.88
C ALA A 295 1.86 10.90 -2.11
N PRO A 296 1.95 9.56 -1.97
CA PRO A 296 3.17 8.81 -2.23
C PRO A 296 3.71 9.06 -3.63
N ARG A 297 5.03 9.03 -3.77
CA ARG A 297 5.75 9.04 -5.06
C ARG A 297 5.91 7.62 -5.59
N ILE A 298 6.39 7.48 -6.83
CA ILE A 298 6.78 6.17 -7.38
C ILE A 298 7.88 5.57 -6.49
N GLY A 299 7.70 4.32 -6.08
CA GLY A 299 8.58 3.65 -5.12
C GLY A 299 8.30 3.98 -3.65
N GLU A 300 7.21 4.70 -3.35
CA GLU A 300 6.65 4.83 -2.00
C GLU A 300 5.34 4.01 -1.91
N ALA A 301 4.73 3.94 -0.72
CA ALA A 301 3.47 3.23 -0.55
C ALA A 301 2.45 4.04 0.25
N TYR A 302 1.17 3.79 -0.03
CA TYR A 302 0.11 4.08 0.91
C TYR A 302 0.11 3.04 2.03
N MET A 303 -0.21 3.47 3.24
CA MET A 303 -0.60 2.58 4.34
C MET A 303 -1.86 3.16 4.98
N ILE A 304 -2.91 2.36 5.12
CA ILE A 304 -4.05 2.66 5.99
C ILE A 304 -4.03 1.69 7.15
N ALA A 305 -4.28 2.18 8.37
CA ALA A 305 -4.40 1.32 9.55
C ALA A 305 -5.57 1.75 10.42
N SER A 306 -6.16 0.76 11.10
CA SER A 306 -7.12 1.00 12.17
C SER A 306 -6.39 1.55 13.39
N ILE A 307 -6.91 2.66 13.95
CA ILE A 307 -6.39 3.21 15.21
C ILE A 307 -7.36 2.86 16.34
N THR A 308 -6.82 2.33 17.42
CA THR A 308 -7.56 1.96 18.61
C THR A 308 -6.97 2.65 19.84
N ASN A 309 -7.77 2.72 20.91
CA ASN A 309 -7.33 3.10 22.25
C ASN A 309 -7.01 1.86 23.10
N ALA A 310 -6.51 0.77 22.47
CA ALA A 310 -6.26 -0.50 23.15
C ALA A 310 -5.34 -0.35 24.37
N GLU A 311 -4.27 0.43 24.21
CA GLU A 311 -3.30 0.69 25.27
C GLU A 311 -3.92 1.47 26.43
N ASP A 312 -4.70 2.53 26.17
CA ASP A 312 -5.41 3.31 27.19
C ASP A 312 -6.42 2.44 27.95
N LEU A 313 -7.22 1.65 27.23
CA LEU A 313 -8.18 0.73 27.86
C LEU A 313 -7.47 -0.32 28.72
N ALA A 314 -6.32 -0.83 28.27
CA ALA A 314 -5.53 -1.82 29.00
C ALA A 314 -4.91 -1.20 30.26
N SER A 315 -4.37 0.02 30.16
CA SER A 315 -3.85 0.80 31.29
C SER A 315 -4.93 1.08 32.34
N GLN A 316 -6.15 1.45 31.91
CA GLN A 316 -7.29 1.66 32.80
C GLN A 316 -7.69 0.38 33.52
N ALA A 317 -7.82 -0.74 32.79
CA ALA A 317 -8.16 -2.03 33.38
C ALA A 317 -7.12 -2.47 34.44
N LEU A 318 -5.83 -2.26 34.17
CA LEU A 318 -4.77 -2.53 35.15
C LEU A 318 -4.87 -1.62 36.39
N ALA A 319 -5.14 -0.32 36.21
CA ALA A 319 -5.32 0.62 37.32
C ALA A 319 -6.53 0.26 38.21
N GLU A 320 -7.57 -0.32 37.61
CA GLU A 320 -8.76 -0.83 38.29
C GLU A 320 -8.58 -2.24 38.90
N ASN A 321 -7.41 -2.88 38.69
CA ASN A 321 -7.16 -4.31 38.99
C ASN A 321 -8.18 -5.27 38.32
N ASP A 322 -8.74 -4.88 37.17
CA ASP A 322 -9.70 -5.68 36.40
C ASP A 322 -8.97 -6.51 35.33
N MET A 323 -8.45 -7.67 35.76
CA MET A 323 -7.73 -8.59 34.89
C MET A 323 -8.63 -9.23 33.81
N ASP A 324 -9.93 -9.34 34.06
CA ASP A 324 -10.89 -9.88 33.09
C ASP A 324 -11.07 -8.90 31.92
N ARG A 325 -11.24 -7.61 32.22
CA ARG A 325 -11.29 -6.55 31.20
C ARG A 325 -9.99 -6.44 30.43
N PHE A 326 -8.84 -6.52 31.09
CA PHE A 326 -7.53 -6.53 30.42
C PHE A 326 -7.41 -7.67 29.41
N ASN A 327 -7.78 -8.90 29.81
CA ASN A 327 -7.78 -10.07 28.92
C ASN A 327 -8.80 -9.93 27.78
N GLN A 328 -9.95 -9.32 28.04
CA GLN A 328 -10.97 -9.05 27.01
C GLN A 328 -10.48 -8.04 25.96
N ILE A 329 -9.73 -7.00 26.34
CA ILE A 329 -9.18 -6.00 25.42
C ILE A 329 -8.19 -6.65 24.43
N GLY A 330 -7.30 -7.52 24.92
CA GLY A 330 -6.38 -8.28 24.07
C GLY A 330 -7.08 -9.22 23.09
N ASN A 331 -8.29 -9.68 23.43
CA ASN A 331 -9.12 -10.56 22.60
C ASN A 331 -10.23 -9.81 21.84
N ARG A 332 -10.26 -8.47 21.91
CA ARG A 332 -11.35 -7.66 21.38
C ARG A 332 -11.30 -7.61 19.85
N THR A 333 -12.33 -8.17 19.20
CA THR A 333 -12.50 -8.11 17.74
C THR A 333 -13.32 -6.91 17.30
N ARG A 334 -14.13 -6.31 18.19
CA ARG A 334 -15.01 -5.18 17.87
C ARG A 334 -14.54 -3.89 18.51
N TRP A 335 -14.33 -2.85 17.72
CA TRP A 335 -13.85 -1.55 18.20
C TRP A 335 -14.85 -0.45 17.89
N ARG A 336 -14.91 0.56 18.76
CA ARG A 336 -15.73 1.75 18.54
C ARG A 336 -15.18 2.53 17.34
N ASP A 337 -15.95 2.59 16.27
CA ASP A 337 -15.68 3.46 15.13
C ASP A 337 -16.39 4.79 15.37
N TYR A 338 -15.63 5.79 15.79
CA TYR A 338 -16.17 7.11 16.14
C TYR A 338 -16.71 7.85 14.92
N GLY A 339 -16.28 7.47 13.70
CA GLY A 339 -16.79 8.05 12.45
C GLY A 339 -18.23 7.66 12.18
N SER A 340 -18.58 6.40 12.43
CA SER A 340 -19.94 5.88 12.25
C SER A 340 -20.79 5.88 13.52
N GLY A 341 -20.17 6.05 14.69
CA GLY A 341 -20.84 5.92 15.98
C GLY A 341 -21.28 4.48 16.29
N GLN A 342 -20.64 3.49 15.67
CA GLN A 342 -20.98 2.06 15.81
C GLN A 342 -19.76 1.24 16.24
N ASP A 343 -20.02 0.14 16.95
CA ASP A 343 -18.98 -0.85 17.26
C ASP A 343 -18.84 -1.82 16.08
N ARG A 344 -17.69 -1.81 15.43
CA ARG A 344 -17.42 -2.58 14.21
C ARG A 344 -16.39 -3.66 14.46
N GLU A 345 -16.56 -4.80 13.81
CA GLU A 345 -15.52 -5.82 13.77
C GLU A 345 -14.32 -5.28 12.97
N MET A 346 -13.13 -5.32 13.57
CA MET A 346 -11.88 -4.98 12.92
C MET A 346 -11.41 -6.21 12.14
N ARG A 347 -11.81 -6.30 10.87
CA ARG A 347 -11.41 -7.44 10.02
C ARG A 347 -9.94 -7.35 9.63
N TRP A 348 -9.44 -6.15 9.38
CA TRP A 348 -8.05 -5.92 9.01
C TRP A 348 -7.45 -4.77 9.83
N PRO A 349 -6.26 -4.98 10.42
CA PRO A 349 -5.59 -3.91 11.15
C PRO A 349 -4.94 -2.88 10.21
N TYR A 350 -4.58 -3.27 8.99
CA TYR A 350 -3.94 -2.39 8.01
C TYR A 350 -4.03 -2.92 6.57
N HIS A 351 -3.75 -2.04 5.60
CA HIS A 351 -3.50 -2.38 4.19
C HIS A 351 -2.48 -1.44 3.57
N PHE A 352 -1.74 -1.97 2.59
CA PHE A 352 -0.69 -1.24 1.88
C PHE A 352 -0.90 -1.27 0.38
N ALA A 353 -0.49 -0.20 -0.30
CA ALA A 353 -0.50 -0.12 -1.75
C ALA A 353 0.75 0.59 -2.28
N GLY A 354 1.62 -0.15 -2.97
CA GLY A 354 2.86 0.39 -3.52
C GLY A 354 2.62 1.17 -4.80
N VAL A 355 3.09 2.41 -4.89
CA VAL A 355 2.91 3.25 -6.08
C VAL A 355 3.96 2.95 -7.13
N ILE A 356 3.51 2.55 -8.31
CA ILE A 356 4.36 2.16 -9.44
C ILE A 356 4.35 3.14 -10.60
N ALA A 357 3.33 4.00 -10.71
CA ALA A 357 3.27 5.06 -11.72
C ALA A 357 2.52 6.29 -11.20
N VAL A 358 2.93 7.47 -11.69
CA VAL A 358 2.28 8.76 -11.40
C VAL A 358 2.15 9.52 -12.71
N SER A 359 0.99 10.14 -12.93
CA SER A 359 0.80 11.14 -13.98
C SER A 359 -0.16 12.22 -13.51
N GLY A 360 0.22 13.49 -13.72
CA GLY A 360 -0.45 14.62 -13.10
C GLY A 360 -0.55 14.42 -11.58
N ASN A 361 -1.78 14.37 -11.07
CA ASN A 361 -2.04 14.09 -9.65
C ASN A 361 -2.52 12.67 -9.35
N ASP A 362 -2.66 11.83 -10.37
CA ASP A 362 -3.15 10.46 -10.25
C ASP A 362 -2.00 9.46 -10.08
N ARG A 363 -2.25 8.42 -9.29
CA ARG A 363 -1.28 7.38 -8.93
C ARG A 363 -1.84 6.02 -9.27
N VAL A 364 -1.03 5.18 -9.90
CA VAL A 364 -1.32 3.76 -10.05
C VAL A 364 -0.51 2.99 -9.01
N THR A 365 -1.20 2.11 -8.29
CA THR A 365 -0.65 1.20 -7.30
C THR A 365 -0.60 -0.21 -7.84
N LEU A 366 0.39 -0.98 -7.39
CA LEU A 366 0.45 -2.43 -7.52
C LEU A 366 0.13 -3.02 -6.15
N GLU A 367 -0.95 -3.79 -6.08
CA GLU A 367 -1.56 -4.23 -4.84
C GLU A 367 -1.73 -5.73 -4.78
N ASN A 368 -1.82 -6.23 -3.56
CA ASN A 368 -2.33 -7.55 -3.25
C ASN A 368 -3.14 -7.44 -1.95
N TYR A 369 -3.93 -8.46 -1.60
CA TYR A 369 -4.83 -8.40 -0.46
C TYR A 369 -4.09 -8.40 0.89
N ALA A 370 -4.76 -7.85 1.91
CA ALA A 370 -4.40 -8.12 3.30
C ALA A 370 -4.61 -9.62 3.62
N ARG A 371 -3.62 -10.23 4.27
CA ARG A 371 -3.63 -11.64 4.68
C ARG A 371 -3.06 -11.72 6.09
N GLY A 372 -3.75 -12.44 6.97
CA GLY A 372 -3.35 -12.65 8.36
C GLY A 372 -2.84 -14.06 8.64
N ASP A 373 -2.64 -14.87 7.60
CA ASP A 373 -2.40 -16.31 7.70
C ASP A 373 -0.93 -16.71 7.48
N ASN A 374 -0.02 -15.75 7.37
CA ASN A 374 1.43 -15.96 7.18
C ASN A 374 1.78 -16.91 6.02
N ARG A 375 0.89 -17.11 5.04
CA ARG A 375 1.18 -17.96 3.90
C ARG A 375 2.27 -17.31 3.04
N GLN A 376 3.37 -18.03 2.88
CA GLN A 376 4.42 -17.70 1.93
C GLN A 376 4.60 -18.88 0.95
N ALA A 377 4.97 -18.55 -0.29
CA ALA A 377 5.53 -19.47 -1.30
C ALA A 377 4.58 -20.26 -2.22
N GLN A 378 3.58 -19.62 -2.83
CA GLN A 378 3.00 -20.09 -4.11
C GLN A 378 2.75 -18.90 -5.06
N PRO A 379 2.68 -19.11 -6.39
CA PRO A 379 2.15 -18.10 -7.30
C PRO A 379 0.75 -17.70 -6.84
N ASP A 380 0.52 -16.41 -6.66
CA ASP A 380 -0.75 -15.83 -6.32
C ASP A 380 -1.19 -14.87 -7.44
N PRO A 381 -2.13 -15.31 -8.29
CA PRO A 381 -2.59 -14.51 -9.40
C PRO A 381 -3.58 -13.42 -8.96
N ARG A 382 -3.67 -13.06 -7.68
CA ARG A 382 -4.65 -12.09 -7.17
C ARG A 382 -4.10 -10.67 -7.01
N TRP A 383 -2.86 -10.42 -7.45
CA TRP A 383 -2.34 -9.06 -7.57
C TRP A 383 -3.23 -8.23 -8.53
N PHE A 384 -3.28 -6.92 -8.34
CA PHE A 384 -4.05 -6.04 -9.23
C PHE A 384 -3.45 -4.63 -9.27
N PHE A 385 -3.87 -3.84 -10.25
CA PHE A 385 -3.63 -2.41 -10.30
C PHE A 385 -4.83 -1.62 -9.81
N GLN A 386 -4.59 -0.48 -9.17
CA GLN A 386 -5.63 0.50 -8.91
C GLN A 386 -5.12 1.93 -9.15
N MET A 387 -6.00 2.82 -9.63
CA MET A 387 -5.71 4.24 -9.77
C MET A 387 -6.44 5.06 -8.70
N TYR A 388 -5.69 5.92 -8.04
CA TYR A 388 -6.19 6.89 -7.06
C TYR A 388 -5.88 8.32 -7.48
N GLY A 389 -6.84 9.21 -7.25
CA GLY A 389 -6.73 10.65 -7.48
C GLY A 389 -6.65 11.45 -6.18
N ASN A 390 -6.78 12.77 -6.28
CA ASN A 390 -6.73 13.67 -5.13
C ASN A 390 -8.05 14.42 -4.86
N LYS A 391 -9.12 14.13 -5.62
CA LYS A 391 -10.45 14.69 -5.38
C LYS A 391 -11.25 13.87 -4.36
N PRO A 392 -12.29 14.48 -3.75
CA PRO A 392 -13.23 13.73 -2.93
C PRO A 392 -13.77 12.50 -3.66
N GLY A 393 -13.78 11.37 -2.97
CA GLY A 393 -14.20 10.06 -3.49
C GLY A 393 -13.16 9.35 -4.36
N GLN A 394 -11.95 9.87 -4.52
CA GLN A 394 -10.92 9.29 -5.40
C GLN A 394 -9.62 8.91 -4.69
N SER A 395 -9.46 9.30 -3.43
CA SER A 395 -8.23 8.98 -2.70
C SER A 395 -8.21 7.52 -2.25
N PHE A 396 -7.00 6.97 -2.03
CA PHE A 396 -6.81 5.65 -1.41
C PHE A 396 -7.58 5.55 -0.08
N HIS A 397 -7.49 6.58 0.75
CA HIS A 397 -8.19 6.63 2.02
C HIS A 397 -9.70 6.44 1.86
N GLU A 398 -10.34 7.15 0.92
CA GLU A 398 -11.78 7.08 0.70
C GLU A 398 -12.21 5.75 0.08
N ALA A 399 -11.41 5.20 -0.83
CA ALA A 399 -11.68 3.91 -1.45
C ALA A 399 -11.58 2.74 -0.45
N THR A 400 -10.71 2.87 0.55
CA THR A 400 -10.40 1.77 1.49
C THR A 400 -11.09 1.92 2.86
N GLN A 401 -11.37 3.12 3.35
CA GLN A 401 -11.98 3.32 4.69
C GLN A 401 -13.34 2.62 4.88
N GLY A 402 -14.11 2.47 3.79
CA GLY A 402 -15.39 1.76 3.80
C GLY A 402 -15.26 0.24 3.92
N GLN A 403 -14.05 -0.31 3.81
CA GLN A 403 -13.73 -1.73 3.66
C GLN A 403 -13.08 -2.31 4.93
N ASP A 404 -13.72 -2.13 6.09
CA ASP A 404 -13.42 -2.90 7.33
C ASP A 404 -12.40 -2.30 8.33
N TYR A 405 -12.08 -1.02 8.21
CA TYR A 405 -11.20 -0.32 9.17
C TYR A 405 -12.00 0.45 10.22
N VAL A 406 -11.44 0.55 11.42
CA VAL A 406 -12.00 1.32 12.55
C VAL A 406 -11.10 2.53 12.81
N ASN A 407 -11.69 3.72 12.87
CA ASN A 407 -10.94 4.99 12.97
C ASN A 407 -9.73 5.03 12.00
N PRO A 408 -9.94 4.78 10.69
CA PRO A 408 -8.85 4.58 9.76
C PRO A 408 -7.98 5.83 9.64
N LEU A 409 -6.66 5.67 9.63
CA LEU A 409 -5.70 6.72 9.26
C LEU A 409 -4.83 6.24 8.10
N THR A 410 -4.77 7.03 7.03
CA THR A 410 -3.84 6.78 5.92
C THR A 410 -2.60 7.65 6.03
N VAL A 411 -1.44 7.06 5.81
CA VAL A 411 -0.14 7.74 5.79
C VAL A 411 0.68 7.32 4.56
N VAL A 412 1.77 8.03 4.32
CA VAL A 412 2.75 7.71 3.28
C VAL A 412 3.92 6.99 3.90
N ILE A 413 4.26 5.82 3.36
CA ILE A 413 5.46 5.07 3.72
C ILE A 413 6.57 5.44 2.76
N ARG A 414 7.68 5.91 3.34
CA ARG A 414 8.87 6.36 2.62
C ARG A 414 10.08 5.54 3.07
N ARG A 415 11.09 5.49 2.21
CA ARG A 415 12.39 4.87 2.48
C ARG A 415 13.23 5.67 3.45
#